data_AF-A0A963AH75-F1
#
_entry.id   AF-A0A963AH75-F1
#
_cell.length_a   1.000
_cell.length_b   1.000
_cell.length_c   1.000
_cell.angle_alpha   90.00
_cell.angle_beta   90.00
_cell.angle_gamma   90.00
#
_symmetry.space_group_name_H-M   'P 1'
#
loop_
_entity.id
_entity.type
_entity.pdbx_description
1 polymer ?
#
loop_
_entity_poly.entity_id
_entity_poly.type
_entity_poly.pdbx_seq_one_letter_code
_entity_poly.pdbx_strand_id
1 'polypeptide(L)'
;MKQLWVLLIALSTPAWPEPPNSFEELLQQAQDDRQIVGERIETAVRQFATAGDRQHALLEEAEARLQALRNQSDALNSQHRYQAEQLRARESKAADQLTQQTTLGEAFEQSANHLRQLFEGSLVSAQIPGREAKLTALMGEQSTPRITQLKELWQMQLRELVESSRVARFQGRVITPNGEQVETLITRVGPFTLLADGNYLRYLPSAGQLTEPLRQPANALRELAHALEDSVSGFHPVAIDPSRGHLPQLVAHAPTLLERIEGWIDQGGLIGWIILGVGTTGLLLALSRLLVLIRLDRRIRHQMRKDQADSGNPLGRILNVYLGNPRVDTETLELKLDEAILKELPRIRWGLGGLSVLAAVAPLLGLLGTVTGIIETFQSITLHGNGDPRFLSGGISQALVTTVEGLVVAIPLMLLHSLLSSHSNRLVQILDEQSAALVAQRAEQRFESQ
;
A
#
# COMPACT_ATOMS: atom_id res chain seq x y z
N MET A 1 25.48 75.45 52.58
CA MET A 1 24.97 75.94 53.89
C MET A 1 26.02 75.56 54.94
N LYS A 2 26.73 76.56 55.50
CA LYS A 2 26.61 77.01 56.90
C LYS A 2 27.12 75.93 57.88
N GLN A 3 28.13 76.07 58.74
CA GLN A 3 28.83 77.17 59.41
C GLN A 3 30.20 76.60 59.87
N LEU A 4 31.35 77.27 59.73
CA LEU A 4 31.90 78.23 60.70
C LEU A 4 31.88 77.68 62.14
N TRP A 5 33.04 77.37 62.72
CA TRP A 5 33.46 77.89 64.03
C TRP A 5 34.98 77.75 64.20
N VAL A 6 35.61 78.91 64.14
CA VAL A 6 36.91 79.25 64.73
C VAL A 6 36.80 79.06 66.25
N LEU A 7 37.78 78.44 66.88
CA LEU A 7 37.99 78.60 68.31
C LEU A 7 39.45 78.93 68.57
N LEU A 8 39.69 80.25 68.67
CA LEU A 8 40.75 80.85 69.46
C LEU A 8 40.70 80.23 70.87
N ILE A 9 41.80 79.63 71.31
CA ILE A 9 42.12 79.55 72.73
C ILE A 9 43.42 80.31 72.93
N ALA A 10 43.33 81.22 73.88
CA ALA A 10 44.21 82.33 74.15
C ALA A 10 45.65 81.92 74.48
N LEU A 11 46.58 82.76 74.06
CA LEU A 11 47.92 82.87 74.63
C LEU A 11 47.81 83.01 76.15
N SER A 12 48.45 82.10 76.87
CA SER A 12 49.15 82.45 78.10
C SER A 12 50.64 82.36 77.80
N THR A 13 51.26 83.49 77.51
CA THR A 13 52.72 83.64 77.62
C THR A 13 53.13 83.18 79.02
N PRO A 14 54.05 82.21 79.18
CA PRO A 14 54.60 81.98 80.51
C PRO A 14 55.29 83.28 80.92
N ALA A 15 54.87 83.88 82.03
CA ALA A 15 55.64 84.94 82.67
C ALA A 15 56.99 84.32 83.06
N TRP A 16 58.08 84.83 82.51
CA TRP A 16 59.42 84.47 82.97
C TRP A 16 59.61 85.21 84.29
N PRO A 17 59.77 84.52 85.43
CA PRO A 17 60.01 85.19 86.70
C PRO A 17 61.32 85.99 86.64
N GLU A 18 61.33 87.19 87.22
CA GLU A 18 62.54 88.00 87.39
C GLU A 18 63.63 87.22 88.15
N PRO A 19 64.92 87.45 87.89
CA PRO A 19 65.99 86.71 88.56
C PRO A 19 65.98 87.00 90.08
N PRO A 20 66.06 85.95 90.92
CA PRO A 20 65.96 86.07 92.38
C PRO A 20 67.14 86.86 92.97
N ASN A 21 66.86 87.73 93.94
CA ASN A 21 67.83 88.67 94.52
C ASN A 21 68.55 88.11 95.76
N SER A 22 68.35 86.83 96.11
CA SER A 22 69.06 86.15 97.21
C SER A 22 69.23 84.63 96.99
N PHE A 23 70.29 84.05 97.57
CA PHE A 23 70.57 82.60 97.51
C PHE A 23 69.50 81.77 98.26
N GLU A 24 68.77 82.40 99.18
CA GLU A 24 67.67 81.78 99.94
C GLU A 24 66.40 81.66 99.08
N GLU A 25 66.09 82.68 98.26
CA GLU A 25 64.99 82.62 97.27
C GLU A 25 65.24 81.56 96.17
N LEU A 26 66.49 81.36 95.73
CA LEU A 26 66.83 80.30 94.75
C LEU A 26 66.60 78.88 95.28
N LEU A 27 66.91 78.65 96.56
CA LEU A 27 66.70 77.34 97.19
C LEU A 27 65.20 77.06 97.35
N GLN A 28 64.42 78.08 97.72
CA GLN A 28 62.98 77.96 97.90
C GLN A 28 62.26 77.77 96.56
N GLN A 29 62.66 78.50 95.52
CA GLN A 29 62.13 78.35 94.17
C GLN A 29 62.49 77.00 93.53
N ALA A 30 63.70 76.46 93.77
CA ALA A 30 64.08 75.13 93.29
C ALA A 30 63.36 73.99 94.05
N GLN A 31 62.98 74.20 95.31
CA GLN A 31 62.17 73.25 96.09
C GLN A 31 60.71 73.26 95.64
N ASP A 32 60.13 74.45 95.42
CA ASP A 32 58.77 74.64 94.89
C ASP A 32 58.65 74.10 93.46
N ASP A 33 59.61 74.39 92.57
CA ASP A 33 59.61 73.86 91.20
C ASP A 33 59.72 72.33 91.17
N ARG A 34 60.46 71.71 92.08
CA ARG A 34 60.54 70.24 92.15
C ARG A 34 59.22 69.62 92.60
N GLN A 35 58.47 70.28 93.49
CA GLN A 35 57.11 69.86 93.85
C GLN A 35 56.12 70.08 92.71
N ILE A 36 56.13 71.25 92.08
CA ILE A 36 55.23 71.60 90.96
C ILE A 36 55.48 70.70 89.74
N VAL A 37 56.74 70.44 89.39
CA VAL A 37 57.11 69.54 88.29
C VAL A 37 56.77 68.09 88.64
N GLY A 38 56.98 67.66 89.89
CA GLY A 38 56.57 66.35 90.37
C GLY A 38 55.05 66.13 90.23
N GLU A 39 54.25 67.08 90.70
CA GLU A 39 52.78 67.06 90.57
C GLU A 39 52.32 67.09 89.11
N ARG A 40 52.96 67.91 88.26
CA ARG A 40 52.64 67.98 86.83
C ARG A 40 52.96 66.68 86.09
N ILE A 41 54.10 66.06 86.37
CA ILE A 41 54.47 64.75 85.79
C ILE A 41 53.51 63.68 86.27
N GLU A 42 53.18 63.66 87.56
CA GLU A 42 52.23 62.68 88.11
C GLU A 42 50.82 62.86 87.51
N THR A 43 50.39 64.11 87.32
CA THR A 43 49.12 64.43 86.64
C THR A 43 49.16 64.02 85.17
N ALA A 44 50.25 64.30 84.46
CA ALA A 44 50.43 63.91 83.05
C ALA A 44 50.49 62.37 82.89
N VAL A 45 51.15 61.66 83.80
CA VAL A 45 51.21 60.19 83.82
C VAL A 45 49.82 59.60 84.10
N ARG A 46 49.05 60.15 85.05
CA ARG A 46 47.65 59.72 85.29
C ARG A 46 46.75 60.02 84.11
N GLN A 47 46.90 61.18 83.46
CA GLN A 47 46.15 61.53 82.25
C GLN A 47 46.50 60.62 81.07
N PHE A 48 47.78 60.27 80.91
CA PHE A 48 48.22 59.33 79.87
C PHE A 48 47.72 57.91 80.13
N ALA A 49 47.81 57.43 81.39
CA ALA A 49 47.28 56.13 81.79
C ALA A 49 45.76 56.05 81.55
N THR A 50 45.00 57.05 82.01
CA THR A 50 43.55 57.11 81.78
C THR A 50 43.16 57.28 80.32
N ALA A 51 43.96 57.99 79.51
CA ALA A 51 43.76 58.08 78.07
C ALA A 51 44.02 56.73 77.38
N GLY A 52 45.05 55.98 77.79
CA GLY A 52 45.34 54.62 77.33
C GLY A 52 44.22 53.64 77.69
N ASP A 53 43.76 53.65 78.94
CA ASP A 53 42.63 52.85 79.42
C ASP A 53 41.36 53.15 78.62
N ARG A 54 41.09 54.44 78.34
CA ARG A 54 39.94 54.87 77.53
C ARG A 54 40.05 54.41 76.08
N GLN A 55 41.25 54.45 75.49
CA GLN A 55 41.48 53.99 74.12
C GLN A 55 41.31 52.47 74.02
N HIS A 56 41.79 51.71 75.01
CA HIS A 56 41.56 50.26 75.09
C HIS A 56 40.07 49.94 75.25
N ALA A 57 39.35 50.63 76.14
CA ALA A 57 37.91 50.43 76.31
C ALA A 57 37.12 50.71 75.01
N LEU A 58 37.46 51.77 74.28
CA LEU A 58 36.83 52.09 72.99
C LEU A 58 37.15 51.04 71.91
N LEU A 59 38.37 50.49 71.91
CA LEU A 59 38.77 49.44 70.97
C LEU A 59 38.04 48.13 71.27
N GLU A 60 37.95 47.72 72.54
CA GLU A 60 37.15 46.56 72.96
C GLU A 60 35.66 46.73 72.61
N GLU A 61 35.07 47.92 72.83
CA GLU A 61 33.69 48.21 72.43
C GLU A 61 33.51 48.12 70.91
N ALA A 62 34.43 48.69 70.13
CA ALA A 62 34.39 48.63 68.67
C ALA A 62 34.55 47.20 68.14
N GLU A 63 35.45 46.40 68.72
CA GLU A 63 35.64 44.98 68.39
C GLU A 63 34.39 44.16 68.74
N ALA A 64 33.82 44.36 69.92
CA ALA A 64 32.57 43.70 70.34
C ALA A 64 31.41 44.05 69.40
N ARG A 65 31.28 45.33 69.00
CA ARG A 65 30.25 45.77 68.07
C ARG A 65 30.44 45.21 66.67
N LEU A 66 31.67 45.14 66.19
CA LEU A 66 32.01 44.54 64.90
C LEU A 66 31.73 43.02 64.90
N GLN A 67 32.03 42.32 66.00
CA GLN A 67 31.69 40.91 66.15
C GLN A 67 30.16 40.68 66.19
N ALA A 68 29.42 41.53 66.91
CA ALA A 68 27.96 41.47 66.93
C ALA A 68 27.35 41.67 65.53
N LEU A 69 27.86 42.65 64.77
CA LEU A 69 27.43 42.90 63.39
C LEU A 69 27.81 41.74 62.44
N ARG A 70 28.99 41.14 62.59
CA ARG A 70 29.40 39.94 61.83
C ARG A 70 28.45 38.77 62.12
N ASN A 71 28.18 38.49 63.40
CA ASN A 71 27.26 37.43 63.79
C ASN A 71 25.84 37.67 63.23
N GLN A 72 25.36 38.93 63.25
CA GLN A 72 24.08 39.30 62.65
C GLN A 72 24.08 39.10 61.12
N SER A 73 25.14 39.52 60.44
CA SER A 73 25.31 39.33 59.00
C SER A 73 25.33 37.85 58.63
N ASP A 74 26.07 37.03 59.37
CA ASP A 74 26.15 35.58 59.15
C ASP A 74 24.80 34.89 59.39
N ALA A 75 24.09 35.29 60.45
CA ALA A 75 22.74 34.82 60.73
C ALA A 75 21.77 35.18 59.58
N LEU A 76 21.75 36.45 59.15
CA LEU A 76 20.92 36.89 58.03
C LEU A 76 21.28 36.18 56.71
N ASN A 77 22.57 36.03 56.41
CA ASN A 77 23.05 35.31 55.23
C ASN A 77 22.66 33.83 55.26
N SER A 78 22.67 33.19 56.44
CA SER A 78 22.19 31.82 56.59
C SER A 78 20.68 31.71 56.36
N GLN A 79 19.90 32.68 56.86
CA GLN A 79 18.45 32.75 56.65
C GLN A 79 18.11 32.99 55.17
N HIS A 80 18.80 33.92 54.50
CA HIS A 80 18.60 34.17 53.06
C HIS A 80 18.95 32.95 52.22
N ARG A 81 20.04 32.25 52.53
CA ARG A 81 20.40 30.99 51.84
C ARG A 81 19.31 29.94 52.02
N TYR A 82 18.82 29.74 53.24
CA TYR A 82 17.74 28.81 53.53
C TYR A 82 16.44 29.15 52.79
N GLN A 83 16.04 30.44 52.79
CA GLN A 83 14.85 30.90 52.07
C GLN A 83 15.01 30.74 50.54
N ALA A 84 16.19 31.03 49.99
CA ALA A 84 16.48 30.85 48.57
C ALA A 84 16.42 29.37 48.17
N GLU A 85 16.91 28.46 49.01
CA GLU A 85 16.79 27.02 48.79
C GLU A 85 15.32 26.55 48.82
N GLN A 86 14.53 27.01 49.79
CA GLN A 86 13.09 26.69 49.84
C GLN A 86 12.34 27.21 48.62
N LEU A 87 12.65 28.43 48.16
CA LEU A 87 12.02 29.03 46.99
C LEU A 87 12.35 28.21 45.74
N ARG A 88 13.63 27.89 45.51
CA ARG A 88 14.06 27.02 44.40
C ARG A 88 13.38 25.66 44.44
N ALA A 89 13.24 25.06 45.61
CA ALA A 89 12.55 23.78 45.75
C ALA A 89 11.05 23.87 45.41
N ARG A 90 10.38 24.98 45.75
CA ARG A 90 8.98 25.23 45.36
C ARG A 90 8.84 25.52 43.88
N GLU A 91 9.73 26.31 43.30
CA GLU A 91 9.78 26.61 41.86
C GLU A 91 10.01 25.33 41.04
N SER A 92 10.95 24.48 41.45
CA SER A 92 11.17 23.17 40.82
C SER A 92 9.92 22.30 40.87
N LYS A 93 9.27 22.17 42.03
CA LYS A 93 8.02 21.39 42.15
C LYS A 93 6.89 21.95 41.28
N ALA A 94 6.75 23.26 41.20
CA ALA A 94 5.75 23.90 40.35
C ALA A 94 6.05 23.68 38.86
N ALA A 95 7.32 23.77 38.45
CA ALA A 95 7.77 23.48 37.09
C ALA A 95 7.54 22.00 36.73
N ASP A 96 7.82 21.07 37.64
CA ASP A 96 7.57 19.64 37.45
C ASP A 96 6.06 19.38 37.29
N GLN A 97 5.21 20.00 38.11
CA GLN A 97 3.75 19.88 38.00
C GLN A 97 3.21 20.45 36.69
N LEU A 98 3.71 21.61 36.25
CA LEU A 98 3.33 22.19 34.96
C LEU A 98 3.74 21.27 33.81
N THR A 99 4.96 20.73 33.85
CA THR A 99 5.46 19.78 32.85
C THR A 99 4.60 18.52 32.79
N GLN A 100 4.21 17.97 33.95
CA GLN A 100 3.28 16.82 33.99
C GLN A 100 1.90 17.14 33.43
N GLN A 101 1.36 18.34 33.68
CA GLN A 101 0.07 18.74 33.11
C GLN A 101 0.15 18.93 31.59
N THR A 102 1.23 19.52 31.08
CA THR A 102 1.47 19.67 29.63
C THR A 102 1.59 18.30 28.96
N THR A 103 2.38 17.37 29.51
CA THR A 103 2.54 16.04 28.91
C THR A 103 1.25 15.23 28.91
N LEU A 104 0.40 15.35 29.94
CA LEU A 104 -0.94 14.75 29.95
C LEU A 104 -1.87 15.37 28.89
N GLY A 105 -1.80 16.68 28.69
CA GLY A 105 -2.52 17.39 27.63
C GLY A 105 -2.12 16.90 26.25
N GLU A 106 -0.82 16.89 25.96
CA GLU A 106 -0.26 16.40 24.70
C GLU A 106 -0.63 14.93 24.44
N ALA A 107 -0.51 14.07 25.44
CA ALA A 107 -0.89 12.65 25.30
C ALA A 107 -2.38 12.46 25.04
N PHE A 108 -3.24 13.27 25.68
CA PHE A 108 -4.68 13.27 25.42
C PHE A 108 -4.99 13.73 24.00
N GLU A 109 -4.42 14.85 23.55
CA GLU A 109 -4.62 15.35 22.18
C GLU A 109 -4.11 14.36 21.14
N GLN A 110 -2.94 13.74 21.36
CA GLN A 110 -2.40 12.71 20.48
C GLN A 110 -3.35 11.50 20.41
N SER A 111 -3.84 11.03 21.55
CA SER A 111 -4.74 9.88 21.63
C SER A 111 -6.11 10.18 20.99
N ALA A 112 -6.64 11.38 21.21
CA ALA A 112 -7.88 11.84 20.58
C ALA A 112 -7.72 11.98 19.07
N ASN A 113 -6.62 12.55 18.58
CA ASN A 113 -6.33 12.64 17.16
C ASN A 113 -6.16 11.27 16.51
N HIS A 114 -5.50 10.32 17.17
CA HIS A 114 -5.40 8.95 16.67
C HIS A 114 -6.77 8.29 16.57
N LEU A 115 -7.62 8.45 17.60
CA LEU A 115 -8.98 7.93 17.56
C LEU A 115 -9.84 8.58 16.47
N ARG A 116 -9.64 9.88 16.21
CA ARG A 116 -10.31 10.61 15.14
C ARG A 116 -9.96 10.02 13.76
N GLN A 117 -8.67 9.78 13.51
CA GLN A 117 -8.21 9.12 12.29
C GLN A 117 -8.78 7.70 12.15
N LEU A 118 -8.87 6.95 13.24
CA LEU A 118 -9.54 5.64 13.24
C LEU A 118 -11.02 5.75 12.88
N PHE A 119 -11.75 6.73 13.43
CA PHE A 119 -13.17 6.94 13.14
C PHE A 119 -13.46 7.33 11.70
N GLU A 120 -12.59 8.11 11.07
CA GLU A 120 -12.73 8.51 9.66
C GLU A 120 -12.83 7.28 8.76
N GLY A 121 -11.96 6.28 8.95
CA GLY A 121 -11.97 5.06 8.14
C GLY A 121 -12.82 3.92 8.69
N SER A 122 -13.41 4.03 9.88
CA SER A 122 -14.06 2.92 10.55
C SER A 122 -15.48 2.67 10.03
N LEU A 123 -15.75 1.43 9.64
CA LEU A 123 -17.10 1.00 9.24
C LEU A 123 -18.10 1.03 10.42
N VAL A 124 -17.63 1.09 11.66
CA VAL A 124 -18.48 1.30 12.83
C VAL A 124 -19.13 2.69 12.80
N SER A 125 -18.52 3.68 12.12
CA SER A 125 -19.10 5.01 11.93
C SER A 125 -20.40 4.98 11.11
N ALA A 126 -20.57 3.97 10.24
CA ALA A 126 -21.81 3.77 9.52
C ALA A 126 -22.97 3.33 10.44
N GLN A 127 -22.67 2.55 11.49
CA GLN A 127 -23.65 2.11 12.49
C GLN A 127 -23.91 3.17 13.55
N ILE A 128 -22.86 3.91 13.95
CA ILE A 128 -22.92 4.93 15.00
C ILE A 128 -22.40 6.24 14.39
N PRO A 129 -23.27 7.04 13.77
CA PRO A 129 -22.88 8.30 13.15
C PRO A 129 -22.54 9.38 14.18
N GLY A 130 -21.81 10.42 13.76
CA GLY A 130 -21.53 11.61 14.59
C GLY A 130 -20.42 11.45 15.63
N ARG A 131 -19.70 10.32 15.65
CA ARG A 131 -18.62 10.05 16.61
C ARG A 131 -17.43 11.00 16.45
N GLU A 132 -17.09 11.33 15.21
CA GLU A 132 -16.00 12.27 14.92
C GLU A 132 -16.32 13.67 15.46
N ALA A 133 -17.51 14.18 15.18
CA ALA A 133 -17.97 15.47 15.70
C ALA A 133 -17.97 15.50 17.23
N LYS A 134 -18.40 14.41 17.88
CA LYS A 134 -18.37 14.28 19.34
C LYS A 134 -16.94 14.28 19.89
N LEU A 135 -16.01 13.61 19.21
CA LEU A 135 -14.60 13.60 19.59
C LEU A 135 -13.92 14.95 19.38
N THR A 136 -14.24 15.66 18.30
CA THR A 136 -13.78 17.04 18.06
C THR A 136 -14.29 17.99 19.14
N ALA A 137 -15.56 17.88 19.53
CA ALA A 137 -16.11 18.65 20.65
C ALA A 137 -15.42 18.32 21.99
N LEU A 138 -14.92 17.10 22.15
CA LEU A 138 -14.19 16.68 23.36
C LEU A 138 -12.82 17.33 23.49
N MET A 139 -12.15 17.63 22.36
CA MET A 139 -10.77 18.16 22.35
C MET A 139 -10.67 19.62 22.83
N GLY A 140 -11.71 20.45 22.66
CA GLY A 140 -11.80 21.79 23.28
C GLY A 140 -10.61 22.74 23.04
N GLU A 141 -10.62 23.93 23.69
CA GLU A 141 -9.53 24.92 23.62
C GLU A 141 -8.56 24.85 24.82
N GLN A 142 -8.87 24.05 25.85
CA GLN A 142 -8.08 23.98 27.08
C GLN A 142 -6.97 22.95 26.96
N SER A 143 -5.73 23.37 27.20
CA SER A 143 -4.50 22.55 27.10
C SER A 143 -4.43 21.40 28.12
N THR A 144 -5.33 21.32 29.09
CA THR A 144 -5.35 20.28 30.13
C THR A 144 -6.71 19.59 30.18
N PRO A 145 -6.79 18.28 29.92
CA PRO A 145 -8.05 17.56 29.90
C PRO A 145 -8.61 17.35 31.30
N ARG A 146 -9.92 17.48 31.44
CA ARG A 146 -10.66 17.11 32.66
C ARG A 146 -10.77 15.59 32.77
N ILE A 147 -10.91 15.09 33.99
CA ILE A 147 -11.13 13.64 34.23
C ILE A 147 -12.36 13.08 33.49
N THR A 148 -13.38 13.92 33.28
CA THR A 148 -14.56 13.55 32.48
C THR A 148 -14.18 13.36 31.01
N GLN A 149 -13.36 14.24 30.44
CA GLN A 149 -12.88 14.11 29.06
C GLN A 149 -12.01 12.85 28.88
N LEU A 150 -11.13 12.55 29.83
CA LEU A 150 -10.34 11.32 29.83
C LEU A 150 -11.22 10.07 29.83
N LYS A 151 -12.24 10.04 30.70
CA LYS A 151 -13.20 8.93 30.78
C LYS A 151 -14.01 8.77 29.49
N GLU A 152 -14.45 9.87 28.89
CA GLU A 152 -15.20 9.84 27.63
C GLU A 152 -14.33 9.32 26.48
N LEU A 153 -13.09 9.79 26.36
CA LEU A 153 -12.14 9.30 25.35
C LEU A 153 -11.91 7.79 25.50
N TRP A 154 -11.63 7.33 26.73
CA TRP A 154 -11.46 5.92 27.04
C TRP A 154 -12.70 5.08 26.69
N GLN A 155 -13.89 5.57 27.02
CA GLN A 155 -15.15 4.89 26.67
C GLN A 155 -15.38 4.82 25.16
N MET A 156 -15.02 5.88 24.42
CA MET A 156 -15.09 5.87 22.96
C MET A 156 -14.13 4.83 22.35
N GLN A 157 -12.91 4.71 22.88
CA GLN A 157 -11.94 3.70 22.45
C GLN A 157 -12.43 2.28 22.73
N LEU A 158 -12.89 2.02 23.96
CA LEU A 158 -13.45 0.71 24.33
C LEU A 158 -14.65 0.34 23.47
N ARG A 159 -15.52 1.32 23.14
CA ARG A 159 -16.66 1.09 22.26
C ARG A 159 -16.21 0.71 20.85
N GLU A 160 -15.20 1.38 20.30
CA GLU A 160 -14.64 1.01 18.99
C GLU A 160 -14.08 -0.41 18.99
N LEU A 161 -13.34 -0.79 20.03
CA LEU A 161 -12.80 -2.15 20.19
C LEU A 161 -13.90 -3.20 20.27
N VAL A 162 -14.94 -2.96 21.07
CA VAL A 162 -16.06 -3.89 21.22
C VAL A 162 -16.85 -4.00 19.94
N GLU A 163 -17.22 -2.88 19.31
CA GLU A 163 -18.02 -2.91 18.09
C GLU A 163 -17.25 -3.49 16.90
N SER A 164 -15.95 -3.20 16.76
CA SER A 164 -15.11 -3.79 15.71
C SER A 164 -14.94 -5.31 15.86
N SER A 165 -15.10 -5.87 17.06
CA SER A 165 -15.04 -7.33 17.28
C SER A 165 -16.32 -8.09 16.89
N ARG A 166 -17.41 -7.37 16.57
CA ARG A 166 -18.74 -7.97 16.38
C ARG A 166 -19.17 -8.02 14.92
N VAL A 167 -20.02 -9.00 14.63
CA VAL A 167 -20.95 -8.92 13.50
C VAL A 167 -22.22 -8.25 14.00
N ALA A 168 -22.59 -7.12 13.40
CA ALA A 168 -23.72 -6.31 13.83
C ALA A 168 -24.69 -6.06 12.68
N ARG A 169 -26.00 -6.10 12.96
CA ARG A 169 -27.04 -5.75 12.00
C ARG A 169 -27.71 -4.45 12.43
N PHE A 170 -27.88 -3.51 11.51
CA PHE A 170 -28.51 -2.22 11.78
C PHE A 170 -29.22 -1.69 10.53
N GLN A 171 -30.23 -0.85 10.72
CA GLN A 171 -30.93 -0.18 9.60
C GLN A 171 -30.11 1.03 9.14
N GLY A 172 -29.99 1.20 7.83
CA GLY A 172 -29.31 2.36 7.26
C GLY A 172 -29.67 2.59 5.80
N ARG A 173 -29.31 3.78 5.30
CA ARG A 173 -29.60 4.19 3.93
C ARG A 173 -28.42 3.84 3.03
N VAL A 174 -28.71 3.12 1.95
CA VAL A 174 -27.75 2.73 0.92
C VAL A 174 -28.13 3.41 -0.39
N ILE A 175 -27.15 4.00 -1.06
CA ILE A 175 -27.30 4.56 -2.40
C ILE A 175 -27.03 3.44 -3.40
N THR A 176 -28.04 3.10 -4.19
CA THR A 176 -27.94 2.08 -5.24
C THR A 176 -27.15 2.62 -6.45
N PRO A 177 -26.71 1.77 -7.39
CA PRO A 177 -26.02 2.23 -8.60
C PRO A 177 -26.85 3.19 -9.47
N ASN A 178 -28.19 3.17 -9.32
CA ASN A 178 -29.11 4.08 -10.02
C ASN A 178 -29.27 5.44 -9.32
N GLY A 179 -28.59 5.66 -8.19
CA GLY A 179 -28.66 6.88 -7.39
C GLY A 179 -29.86 6.96 -6.45
N GLU A 180 -30.67 5.90 -6.36
CA GLU A 180 -31.79 5.84 -5.41
C GLU A 180 -31.29 5.54 -4.00
N GLN A 181 -31.87 6.21 -3.00
CA GLN A 181 -31.58 5.94 -1.59
C GLN A 181 -32.61 4.95 -1.05
N VAL A 182 -32.16 3.75 -0.69
CA VAL A 182 -33.00 2.69 -0.14
C VAL A 182 -32.61 2.45 1.31
N GLU A 183 -33.59 2.44 2.21
CA GLU A 183 -33.39 2.04 3.59
C GLU A 183 -33.45 0.52 3.69
N THR A 184 -32.38 -0.10 4.16
CA THR A 184 -32.23 -1.56 4.21
C THR A 184 -31.47 -2.00 5.44
N LEU A 185 -31.60 -3.29 5.77
CA LEU A 185 -30.86 -3.92 6.84
C LEU A 185 -29.43 -4.20 6.38
N ILE A 186 -28.48 -3.62 7.08
CA ILE A 186 -27.05 -3.74 6.80
C ILE A 186 -26.40 -4.67 7.81
N THR A 187 -25.60 -5.61 7.34
CA THR A 187 -24.76 -6.49 8.16
C THR A 187 -23.32 -6.02 8.10
N ARG A 188 -22.77 -5.56 9.22
CA ARG A 188 -21.37 -5.21 9.39
C ARG A 188 -20.60 -6.40 9.96
N VAL A 189 -19.53 -6.80 9.29
CA VAL A 189 -18.60 -7.83 9.75
C VAL A 189 -17.32 -7.15 10.23
N GLY A 190 -17.25 -6.91 11.54
CA GLY A 190 -16.12 -6.24 12.18
C GLY A 190 -15.81 -4.87 11.55
N PRO A 191 -14.52 -4.52 11.35
CA PRO A 191 -14.11 -3.29 10.66
C PRO A 191 -13.86 -3.49 9.16
N PHE A 192 -14.22 -4.65 8.58
CA PHE A 192 -13.78 -5.06 7.24
C PHE A 192 -14.86 -4.94 6.17
N THR A 193 -16.06 -5.49 6.44
CA THR A 193 -17.09 -5.63 5.40
C THR A 193 -18.42 -5.09 5.85
N LEU A 194 -19.15 -4.46 4.92
CA LEU A 194 -20.56 -4.13 5.05
C LEU A 194 -21.31 -4.86 3.93
N LEU A 195 -22.43 -5.48 4.31
CA LEU A 195 -23.28 -6.26 3.42
C LEU A 195 -24.72 -5.75 3.52
N ALA A 196 -25.45 -5.81 2.42
CA ALA A 196 -26.91 -5.74 2.42
C ALA A 196 -27.44 -6.53 1.23
N ASP A 197 -28.38 -7.45 1.48
CA ASP A 197 -28.99 -8.30 0.45
C ASP A 197 -27.95 -9.02 -0.43
N GLY A 198 -26.94 -9.60 0.22
CA GLY A 198 -25.81 -10.32 -0.38
C GLY A 198 -24.81 -9.43 -1.14
N ASN A 199 -25.07 -8.13 -1.24
CA ASN A 199 -24.23 -7.17 -1.93
C ASN A 199 -23.25 -6.52 -0.96
N TYR A 200 -22.01 -6.31 -1.43
CA TYR A 200 -20.96 -5.64 -0.67
C TYR A 200 -21.15 -4.13 -0.79
N LEU A 201 -21.09 -3.44 0.34
CA LEU A 201 -21.26 -1.99 0.42
C LEU A 201 -19.94 -1.28 0.66
N ARG A 202 -19.89 -0.01 0.27
CA ARG A 202 -18.80 0.90 0.56
C ARG A 202 -19.28 2.02 1.47
N TYR A 203 -18.47 2.34 2.47
CA TYR A 203 -18.66 3.55 3.28
C TYR A 203 -17.85 4.71 2.69
N LEU A 204 -18.49 5.86 2.51
CA LEU A 204 -17.88 7.11 2.09
C LEU A 204 -17.78 8.05 3.31
N PRO A 205 -16.61 8.12 3.98
CA PRO A 205 -16.44 8.91 5.21
C PRO A 205 -16.85 10.37 5.06
N SER A 206 -16.46 11.00 3.94
CA SER A 206 -16.68 12.42 3.67
C SER A 206 -18.15 12.81 3.64
N ALA A 207 -19.02 11.89 3.23
CA ALA A 207 -20.46 12.11 3.13
C ALA A 207 -21.26 11.39 4.23
N GLY A 208 -20.63 10.48 5.00
CA GLY A 208 -21.31 9.58 5.93
C GLY A 208 -22.33 8.67 5.24
N GLN A 209 -22.10 8.33 3.97
CA GLN A 209 -23.04 7.58 3.13
C GLN A 209 -22.53 6.17 2.84
N LEU A 210 -23.49 5.25 2.66
CA LEU A 210 -23.22 3.90 2.17
C LEU A 210 -23.64 3.81 0.71
N THR A 211 -22.79 3.22 -0.11
CA THR A 211 -23.04 3.07 -1.54
C THR A 211 -22.84 1.64 -1.96
N GLU A 212 -23.71 1.13 -2.81
CA GLU A 212 -23.49 -0.12 -3.50
C GLU A 212 -22.57 0.12 -4.73
N PRO A 213 -21.42 -0.56 -4.84
CA PRO A 213 -20.60 -0.51 -6.04
C PRO A 213 -21.37 -0.97 -7.29
N LEU A 214 -21.13 -0.32 -8.42
CA LEU A 214 -21.72 -0.68 -9.73
C LEU A 214 -21.51 -2.14 -10.12
N ARG A 215 -20.37 -2.72 -9.72
CA ARG A 215 -20.05 -4.12 -9.96
C ARG A 215 -19.82 -4.82 -8.63
N GLN A 216 -20.60 -5.86 -8.39
CA GLN A 216 -20.44 -6.73 -7.23
C GLN A 216 -19.35 -7.79 -7.49
N PRO A 217 -18.73 -8.34 -6.44
CA PRO A 217 -17.82 -9.47 -6.59
C PRO A 217 -18.53 -10.71 -7.18
N ALA A 218 -17.74 -11.71 -7.57
CA ALA A 218 -18.25 -12.95 -8.17
C ALA A 218 -19.39 -13.56 -7.34
N ASN A 219 -20.37 -14.18 -8.02
CA ASN A 219 -21.59 -14.71 -7.39
C ASN A 219 -21.30 -15.64 -6.19
N ALA A 220 -20.25 -16.45 -6.25
CA ALA A 220 -19.83 -17.31 -5.14
C ALA A 220 -19.59 -16.53 -3.83
N LEU A 221 -19.03 -15.31 -3.89
CA LEU A 221 -18.80 -14.47 -2.70
C LEU A 221 -20.09 -13.80 -2.20
N ARG A 222 -21.05 -13.55 -3.09
CA ARG A 222 -22.38 -13.01 -2.76
C ARG A 222 -23.27 -14.08 -2.12
N GLU A 223 -23.19 -15.32 -2.59
CA GLU A 223 -23.86 -16.47 -1.96
C GLU A 223 -23.38 -16.68 -0.52
N LEU A 224 -22.08 -16.54 -0.25
CA LEU A 224 -21.53 -16.55 1.10
C LEU A 224 -22.07 -15.40 1.96
N ALA A 225 -22.22 -14.21 1.37
CA ALA A 225 -22.80 -13.06 2.05
C ALA A 225 -24.28 -13.31 2.42
N HIS A 226 -25.10 -13.78 1.47
CA HIS A 226 -26.49 -14.16 1.73
C HIS A 226 -26.59 -15.23 2.82
N ALA A 227 -25.75 -16.27 2.77
CA ALA A 227 -25.73 -17.32 3.79
C ALA A 227 -25.46 -16.76 5.21
N LEU A 228 -24.53 -15.79 5.32
CA LEU A 228 -24.29 -15.11 6.60
C LEU A 228 -25.49 -14.24 7.03
N GLU A 229 -26.10 -13.51 6.11
CA GLU A 229 -27.25 -12.63 6.39
C GLU A 229 -28.51 -13.40 6.81
N ASP A 230 -28.75 -14.56 6.21
CA ASP A 230 -29.87 -15.45 6.54
C ASP A 230 -29.63 -16.23 7.85
N SER A 231 -28.37 -16.38 8.26
CA SER A 231 -28.02 -17.10 9.48
C SER A 231 -28.41 -16.35 10.76
N VAL A 232 -28.74 -17.09 11.82
CA VAL A 232 -28.99 -16.53 13.17
C VAL A 232 -27.85 -16.86 14.14
N SER A 233 -27.23 -18.03 13.97
CA SER A 233 -26.13 -18.49 14.82
C SER A 233 -25.24 -19.49 14.08
N GLY A 234 -24.07 -19.77 14.64
CA GLY A 234 -23.10 -20.72 14.10
C GLY A 234 -21.96 -20.05 13.33
N PHE A 235 -21.07 -20.88 12.78
CA PHE A 235 -19.94 -20.42 11.98
C PHE A 235 -20.31 -20.45 10.50
N HIS A 236 -20.33 -19.27 9.88
CA HIS A 236 -20.64 -19.11 8.47
C HIS A 236 -19.46 -18.46 7.75
N PRO A 237 -18.96 -19.06 6.67
CA PRO A 237 -17.90 -18.46 5.88
C PRO A 237 -18.41 -17.19 5.19
N VAL A 238 -17.62 -16.12 5.25
CA VAL A 238 -17.89 -14.86 4.55
C VAL A 238 -16.56 -14.28 4.06
N ALA A 239 -16.58 -13.60 2.91
CA ALA A 239 -15.41 -12.89 2.45
C ALA A 239 -15.25 -11.58 3.23
N ILE A 240 -14.05 -11.36 3.75
CA ILE A 240 -13.68 -10.08 4.34
C ILE A 240 -12.98 -9.22 3.31
N ASP A 241 -13.26 -7.92 3.30
CA ASP A 241 -12.55 -6.94 2.50
C ASP A 241 -11.67 -6.05 3.40
N PRO A 242 -10.36 -6.32 3.54
CA PRO A 242 -9.46 -5.48 4.32
C PRO A 242 -9.36 -4.03 3.81
N SER A 243 -9.73 -3.80 2.54
CA SER A 243 -9.73 -2.48 1.91
C SER A 243 -11.01 -1.69 2.18
N ARG A 244 -11.99 -2.24 2.90
CA ARG A 244 -13.22 -1.54 3.32
C ARG A 244 -14.08 -1.03 2.16
N GLY A 245 -14.20 -1.83 1.09
CA GLY A 245 -15.03 -1.52 -0.08
C GLY A 245 -14.28 -0.86 -1.24
N HIS A 246 -12.94 -0.72 -1.15
CA HIS A 246 -12.13 -0.21 -2.26
C HIS A 246 -11.82 -1.28 -3.32
N LEU A 247 -11.62 -2.54 -2.94
CA LEU A 247 -11.32 -3.65 -3.86
C LEU A 247 -12.46 -3.94 -4.85
N PRO A 248 -13.75 -4.00 -4.44
CA PRO A 248 -14.86 -4.17 -5.38
C PRO A 248 -14.88 -3.13 -6.52
N GLN A 249 -14.39 -1.90 -6.29
CA GLN A 249 -14.28 -0.88 -7.34
C GLN A 249 -13.15 -1.17 -8.33
N LEU A 250 -12.03 -1.72 -7.86
CA LEU A 250 -10.97 -2.16 -8.77
C LEU A 250 -11.43 -3.35 -9.63
N VAL A 251 -12.25 -4.24 -9.06
CA VAL A 251 -12.88 -5.34 -9.79
C VAL A 251 -13.95 -4.83 -10.76
N ALA A 252 -14.60 -3.69 -10.49
CA ALA A 252 -15.53 -3.07 -11.42
C ALA A 252 -14.88 -2.75 -12.78
N HIS A 253 -13.58 -2.49 -12.79
CA HIS A 253 -12.79 -2.25 -14.00
C HIS A 253 -12.12 -3.51 -14.57
N ALA A 254 -12.21 -4.66 -13.90
CA ALA A 254 -11.66 -5.91 -14.40
C ALA A 254 -12.64 -6.54 -15.40
N PRO A 255 -12.30 -6.62 -16.71
CA PRO A 255 -13.18 -7.23 -17.69
C PRO A 255 -13.31 -8.73 -17.42
N THR A 256 -14.53 -9.26 -17.51
CA THR A 256 -14.80 -10.70 -17.46
C THR A 256 -14.14 -11.44 -18.62
N LEU A 257 -14.03 -12.77 -18.56
CA LEU A 257 -13.44 -13.54 -19.67
C LEU A 257 -14.17 -13.32 -21.01
N LEU A 258 -15.50 -13.16 -20.98
CA LEU A 258 -16.29 -12.86 -22.17
C LEU A 258 -16.08 -11.42 -22.65
N GLU A 259 -16.11 -10.44 -21.74
CA GLU A 259 -15.78 -9.03 -22.05
C GLU A 259 -14.35 -8.87 -22.56
N ARG A 260 -13.41 -9.73 -22.12
CA ARG A 260 -12.03 -9.75 -22.62
C ARG A 260 -11.97 -10.24 -24.06
N ILE A 261 -12.70 -11.30 -24.40
CA ILE A 261 -12.73 -11.84 -25.77
C ILE A 261 -13.44 -10.85 -26.70
N GLU A 262 -14.56 -10.29 -26.28
CA GLU A 262 -15.27 -9.24 -27.02
C GLU A 262 -14.39 -8.00 -27.19
N GLY A 263 -13.70 -7.59 -26.12
CA GLY A 263 -12.73 -6.50 -26.17
C GLY A 263 -11.52 -6.78 -27.07
N TRP A 264 -11.07 -8.04 -27.21
CA TRP A 264 -10.02 -8.39 -28.17
C TRP A 264 -10.50 -8.23 -29.61
N ILE A 265 -11.73 -8.66 -29.91
CA ILE A 265 -12.34 -8.53 -31.24
C ILE A 265 -12.51 -7.05 -31.61
N ASP A 266 -12.94 -6.22 -30.66
CA ASP A 266 -13.08 -4.78 -30.89
C ASP A 266 -11.73 -4.07 -31.06
N GLN A 267 -10.68 -4.53 -30.37
CA GLN A 267 -9.33 -3.94 -30.45
C GLN A 267 -8.52 -4.42 -31.65
N GLY A 268 -8.79 -5.60 -32.21
CA GLY A 268 -8.05 -6.16 -33.35
C GLY A 268 -8.22 -5.37 -34.65
N GLY A 269 -9.20 -4.46 -34.71
CA GLY A 269 -9.47 -3.63 -35.88
C GLY A 269 -9.77 -4.46 -37.13
N LEU A 270 -9.55 -3.89 -38.31
CA LEU A 270 -9.84 -4.56 -39.59
C LEU A 270 -9.05 -5.88 -39.76
N ILE A 271 -7.80 -5.91 -39.29
CA ILE A 271 -6.92 -7.07 -39.48
C ILE A 271 -7.33 -8.24 -38.58
N GLY A 272 -7.76 -7.97 -37.34
CA GLY A 272 -8.31 -9.00 -36.47
C GLY A 272 -9.53 -9.69 -37.09
N TRP A 273 -10.43 -8.93 -37.71
CA TRP A 273 -11.57 -9.50 -38.46
C TRP A 273 -11.14 -10.38 -39.65
N ILE A 274 -10.07 -10.00 -40.36
CA ILE A 274 -9.51 -10.83 -41.44
C ILE A 274 -8.93 -12.13 -40.88
N ILE A 275 -8.19 -12.06 -39.76
CA ILE A 275 -7.62 -13.24 -39.07
C ILE A 275 -8.74 -14.19 -38.63
N LEU A 276 -9.82 -13.67 -38.03
CA LEU A 276 -10.99 -14.45 -37.64
C LEU A 276 -11.69 -15.09 -38.84
N GLY A 277 -11.79 -14.37 -39.97
CA GLY A 277 -12.33 -14.91 -41.22
C GLY A 277 -11.50 -16.06 -41.78
N VAL A 278 -10.16 -15.92 -41.79
CA VAL A 278 -9.21 -16.97 -42.16
C VAL A 278 -9.34 -18.18 -41.22
N GLY A 279 -9.42 -17.94 -39.91
CA GLY A 279 -9.60 -18.97 -38.90
C GLY A 279 -10.89 -19.76 -39.07
N THR A 280 -12.00 -19.06 -39.28
CA THR A 280 -13.32 -19.68 -39.51
C THR A 280 -13.33 -20.50 -40.79
N THR A 281 -12.76 -19.98 -41.88
CA THR A 281 -12.66 -20.70 -43.15
C THR A 281 -11.79 -21.95 -43.02
N GLY A 282 -10.65 -21.84 -42.33
CA GLY A 282 -9.76 -22.96 -42.05
C GLY A 282 -10.43 -24.04 -41.19
N LEU A 283 -11.17 -23.64 -40.17
CA LEU A 283 -11.87 -24.56 -39.27
C LEU A 283 -12.99 -25.30 -40.01
N LEU A 284 -13.77 -24.62 -40.86
CA LEU A 284 -14.78 -25.23 -41.71
C LEU A 284 -14.17 -26.22 -42.70
N LEU A 285 -13.06 -25.85 -43.34
CA LEU A 285 -12.32 -26.75 -44.23
C LEU A 285 -11.83 -27.99 -43.47
N ALA A 286 -11.23 -27.81 -42.29
CA ALA A 286 -10.76 -28.91 -41.45
C ALA A 286 -11.89 -29.85 -41.03
N LEU A 287 -13.03 -29.30 -40.57
CA LEU A 287 -14.19 -30.10 -40.17
C LEU A 287 -14.77 -30.87 -41.36
N SER A 288 -14.88 -30.24 -42.52
CA SER A 288 -15.36 -30.90 -43.74
C SER A 288 -14.45 -32.07 -44.14
N ARG A 289 -13.13 -31.89 -44.07
CA ARG A 289 -12.13 -32.93 -44.38
C ARG A 289 -12.12 -34.04 -43.36
N LEU A 290 -12.25 -33.71 -42.07
CA LEU A 290 -12.35 -34.71 -41.00
C LEU A 290 -13.52 -35.67 -41.27
N LEU A 291 -14.69 -35.12 -41.57
CA LEU A 291 -15.88 -35.93 -41.88
C LEU A 291 -15.71 -36.77 -43.15
N VAL A 292 -15.10 -36.22 -44.20
CA VAL A 292 -14.83 -36.96 -45.45
C VAL A 292 -13.85 -38.12 -45.21
N LEU A 293 -12.73 -37.87 -44.52
CA LEU A 293 -11.73 -38.91 -44.23
C LEU A 293 -12.28 -40.00 -43.32
N ILE A 294 -13.03 -39.65 -42.26
CA ILE A 294 -13.68 -40.63 -41.38
C ILE A 294 -14.66 -41.52 -42.17
N ARG A 295 -15.45 -40.93 -43.09
CA ARG A 295 -16.36 -41.71 -43.95
C ARG A 295 -15.59 -42.60 -44.91
N LEU A 296 -14.51 -42.11 -45.51
CA LEU A 296 -13.67 -42.85 -46.44
C LEU A 296 -13.01 -44.05 -45.76
N ASP A 297 -12.43 -43.83 -44.59
CA ASP A 297 -11.80 -44.82 -43.72
C ASP A 297 -12.77 -45.94 -43.34
N ARG A 298 -14.00 -45.59 -42.95
CA ARG A 298 -15.07 -46.57 -42.69
C ARG A 298 -15.43 -47.40 -43.93
N ARG A 299 -15.54 -46.78 -45.11
CA ARG A 299 -15.86 -47.49 -46.36
C ARG A 299 -14.73 -48.41 -46.82
N ILE A 300 -13.47 -47.97 -46.70
CA ILE A 300 -12.29 -48.80 -47.02
C ILE A 300 -12.26 -50.03 -46.11
N ARG A 301 -12.42 -49.86 -44.79
CA ARG A 301 -12.48 -50.99 -43.85
C ARG A 301 -13.62 -51.97 -44.14
N HIS A 302 -14.76 -51.47 -44.62
CA HIS A 302 -15.88 -52.32 -45.01
C HIS A 302 -15.56 -53.11 -46.30
N GLN A 303 -14.90 -52.49 -47.27
CA GLN A 303 -14.45 -53.14 -48.51
C GLN A 303 -13.43 -54.24 -48.24
N MET A 304 -12.49 -54.05 -47.30
CA MET A 304 -11.49 -55.07 -46.93
C MET A 304 -12.10 -56.40 -46.44
N ARG A 305 -13.39 -56.41 -46.06
CA ARG A 305 -14.10 -57.62 -45.61
C ARG A 305 -14.96 -58.26 -46.70
N LYS A 306 -14.94 -57.72 -47.92
CA LYS A 306 -15.78 -58.17 -49.04
C LYS A 306 -14.93 -58.42 -50.29
N ASP A 307 -15.17 -59.57 -50.92
CA ASP A 307 -14.47 -59.93 -52.16
C ASP A 307 -15.01 -59.22 -53.40
N GLN A 308 -16.25 -58.71 -53.35
CA GLN A 308 -16.85 -57.95 -54.44
C GLN A 308 -16.43 -56.49 -54.39
N ALA A 309 -15.97 -55.95 -55.52
CA ALA A 309 -15.52 -54.58 -55.64
C ALA A 309 -16.67 -53.56 -55.66
N ASP A 310 -16.67 -52.61 -54.72
CA ASP A 310 -17.59 -51.46 -54.69
C ASP A 310 -16.89 -50.18 -55.17
N SER A 311 -17.39 -49.58 -56.25
CA SER A 311 -16.84 -48.34 -56.82
C SER A 311 -17.05 -47.10 -55.92
N GLY A 312 -17.86 -47.21 -54.86
CA GLY A 312 -18.12 -46.16 -53.88
C GLY A 312 -16.97 -45.81 -52.92
N ASN A 313 -15.83 -46.51 -53.01
CA ASN A 313 -14.64 -46.27 -52.21
C ASN A 313 -13.33 -46.50 -53.01
N PRO A 314 -12.18 -45.90 -52.60
CA PRO A 314 -10.93 -46.00 -53.33
C PRO A 314 -10.41 -47.43 -53.47
N LEU A 315 -10.47 -48.22 -52.39
CA LEU A 315 -10.03 -49.61 -52.40
C LEU A 315 -10.84 -50.46 -53.37
N GLY A 316 -12.17 -50.27 -53.43
CA GLY A 316 -13.01 -51.00 -54.37
C GLY A 316 -12.79 -50.55 -55.83
N ARG A 317 -12.37 -49.32 -56.09
CA ARG A 317 -11.92 -48.91 -57.43
C ARG A 317 -10.60 -49.58 -57.83
N ILE A 318 -9.66 -49.73 -56.89
CA ILE A 318 -8.41 -50.49 -57.12
C ILE A 318 -8.72 -51.98 -57.34
N LEU A 319 -9.62 -52.57 -56.53
CA LEU A 319 -10.05 -53.96 -56.70
C LEU A 319 -10.75 -54.19 -58.06
N ASN A 320 -11.51 -53.21 -58.56
CA ASN A 320 -12.07 -53.28 -59.91
C ASN A 320 -11.00 -53.33 -61.00
N VAL A 321 -9.87 -52.65 -60.84
CA VAL A 321 -8.72 -52.74 -61.77
C VAL A 321 -8.12 -54.15 -61.72
N TYR A 322 -7.99 -54.74 -60.53
CA TYR A 322 -7.53 -56.13 -60.37
C TYR A 322 -8.48 -57.13 -61.07
N LEU A 323 -9.78 -57.06 -60.80
CA LEU A 323 -10.80 -57.96 -61.34
C LEU A 323 -11.00 -57.77 -62.86
N GLY A 324 -10.83 -56.55 -63.38
CA GLY A 324 -10.96 -56.24 -64.80
C GLY A 324 -9.76 -56.68 -65.65
N ASN A 325 -8.66 -57.10 -65.04
CA ASN A 325 -7.43 -57.53 -65.72
C ASN A 325 -7.04 -58.99 -65.36
N PRO A 326 -7.87 -60.00 -65.67
CA PRO A 326 -7.62 -61.38 -65.24
C PRO A 326 -6.48 -62.07 -66.00
N ARG A 327 -6.06 -61.58 -67.17
CA ARG A 327 -5.03 -62.24 -68.02
C ARG A 327 -3.69 -61.52 -68.09
N VAL A 328 -3.56 -60.37 -67.43
CA VAL A 328 -2.35 -59.55 -67.45
C VAL A 328 -1.28 -60.20 -66.56
N ASP A 329 0.00 -60.04 -66.92
CA ASP A 329 1.13 -60.45 -66.09
C ASP A 329 1.27 -59.63 -64.81
N THR A 330 2.00 -60.19 -63.84
CA THR A 330 2.09 -59.65 -62.48
C THR A 330 2.72 -58.25 -62.47
N GLU A 331 3.76 -58.04 -63.27
CA GLU A 331 4.48 -56.76 -63.39
C GLU A 331 3.58 -55.69 -64.03
N THR A 332 2.89 -56.03 -65.12
CA THR A 332 1.94 -55.10 -65.77
C THR A 332 0.71 -54.85 -64.88
N LEU A 333 0.29 -55.81 -64.05
CA LEU A 333 -0.79 -55.62 -63.09
C LEU A 333 -0.38 -54.65 -61.97
N GLU A 334 0.83 -54.78 -61.42
CA GLU A 334 1.40 -53.86 -60.43
C GLU A 334 1.39 -52.41 -60.97
N LEU A 335 1.90 -52.20 -62.19
CA LEU A 335 1.88 -50.88 -62.84
C LEU A 335 0.47 -50.29 -62.96
N LYS A 336 -0.53 -51.11 -63.28
CA LYS A 336 -1.94 -50.66 -63.39
C LYS A 336 -2.56 -50.33 -62.03
N LEU A 337 -2.21 -51.08 -60.98
CA LEU A 337 -2.71 -50.82 -59.63
C LEU A 337 -2.06 -49.55 -59.05
N ASP A 338 -0.77 -49.35 -59.28
CA ASP A 338 -0.07 -48.11 -58.91
C ASP A 338 -0.66 -46.89 -59.63
N GLU A 339 -0.96 -47.00 -60.93
CA GLU A 339 -1.66 -45.95 -61.67
C GLU A 339 -3.04 -45.64 -61.03
N ALA A 340 -3.76 -46.66 -60.58
CA ALA A 340 -5.05 -46.48 -59.90
C ALA A 340 -4.91 -45.79 -58.54
N ILE A 341 -3.89 -46.13 -57.75
CA ILE A 341 -3.58 -45.46 -56.47
C ILE A 341 -3.22 -44.00 -56.72
N LEU A 342 -2.34 -43.72 -57.68
CA LEU A 342 -1.93 -42.36 -58.04
C LEU A 342 -3.13 -41.49 -58.46
N LYS A 343 -4.14 -42.06 -59.12
CA LYS A 343 -5.40 -41.36 -59.45
C LYS A 343 -6.25 -41.02 -58.23
N GLU A 344 -6.11 -41.75 -57.13
CA GLU A 344 -6.88 -41.53 -55.89
C GLU A 344 -6.20 -40.55 -54.93
N LEU A 345 -4.87 -40.42 -54.96
CA LEU A 345 -4.11 -39.53 -54.07
C LEU A 345 -4.65 -38.08 -54.04
N PRO A 346 -4.96 -37.42 -55.18
CA PRO A 346 -5.45 -36.05 -55.16
C PRO A 346 -6.77 -35.90 -54.38
N ARG A 347 -7.67 -36.90 -54.45
CA ARG A 347 -8.97 -36.87 -53.75
C ARG A 347 -8.80 -37.05 -52.24
N ILE A 348 -7.88 -37.93 -51.83
CA ILE A 348 -7.58 -38.20 -50.42
C ILE A 348 -6.84 -37.00 -49.80
N ARG A 349 -5.95 -36.34 -50.55
CA ARG A 349 -5.16 -35.20 -50.07
C ARG A 349 -5.82 -33.83 -50.27
N TRP A 350 -6.95 -33.76 -50.99
CA TRP A 350 -7.63 -32.50 -51.29
C TRP A 350 -7.92 -31.68 -50.03
N GLY A 351 -7.69 -30.38 -50.07
CA GLY A 351 -7.93 -29.46 -48.95
C GLY A 351 -6.86 -29.44 -47.86
N LEU A 352 -6.00 -30.46 -47.74
CA LEU A 352 -4.93 -30.47 -46.74
C LEU A 352 -3.90 -29.37 -46.97
N GLY A 353 -3.51 -29.15 -48.24
CA GLY A 353 -2.60 -28.07 -48.61
C GLY A 353 -3.16 -26.68 -48.29
N GLY A 354 -4.45 -26.46 -48.59
CA GLY A 354 -5.13 -25.21 -48.24
C GLY A 354 -5.16 -24.96 -46.73
N LEU A 355 -5.41 -26.00 -45.93
CA LEU A 355 -5.37 -25.90 -44.48
C LEU A 355 -3.98 -25.52 -43.94
N SER A 356 -2.92 -26.09 -44.54
CA SER A 356 -1.53 -25.73 -44.20
C SER A 356 -1.22 -24.27 -44.51
N VAL A 357 -1.65 -23.78 -45.68
CA VAL A 357 -1.48 -22.38 -46.07
C VAL A 357 -2.22 -21.44 -45.12
N LEU A 358 -3.48 -21.73 -44.78
CA LEU A 358 -4.25 -20.90 -43.85
C LEU A 358 -3.60 -20.84 -42.46
N ALA A 359 -3.08 -21.97 -41.96
CA ALA A 359 -2.34 -22.02 -40.71
C ALA A 359 -1.04 -21.21 -40.75
N ALA A 360 -0.33 -21.21 -41.88
CA ALA A 360 0.92 -20.46 -42.07
C ALA A 360 0.71 -18.95 -42.28
N VAL A 361 -0.41 -18.54 -42.90
CA VAL A 361 -0.73 -17.13 -43.18
C VAL A 361 -1.28 -16.42 -41.93
N ALA A 362 -1.98 -17.12 -41.04
CA ALA A 362 -2.58 -16.49 -39.84
C ALA A 362 -1.56 -15.72 -38.95
N PRO A 363 -0.36 -16.25 -38.62
CA PRO A 363 0.65 -15.49 -37.85
C PRO A 363 1.23 -14.32 -38.64
N LEU A 364 1.35 -14.45 -39.97
CA LEU A 364 1.84 -13.38 -40.83
C LEU A 364 0.85 -12.20 -40.88
N LEU A 365 -0.45 -12.49 -40.87
CA LEU A 365 -1.49 -11.47 -40.71
C LEU A 365 -1.45 -10.81 -39.32
N GLY A 366 -1.16 -11.57 -38.27
CA GLY A 366 -0.93 -11.02 -36.93
C GLY A 366 0.26 -10.06 -36.89
N LEU A 367 1.36 -10.42 -37.54
CA LEU A 367 2.53 -9.55 -37.71
C LEU A 367 2.19 -8.30 -38.54
N LEU A 368 1.41 -8.43 -39.62
CA LEU A 368 0.90 -7.28 -40.38
C LEU A 368 0.13 -6.31 -39.46
N GLY A 369 -0.71 -6.86 -38.58
CA GLY A 369 -1.46 -6.10 -37.56
C GLY A 369 -0.55 -5.30 -36.61
N THR A 370 0.60 -5.85 -36.22
CA THR A 370 1.57 -5.12 -35.39
C THR A 370 2.13 -3.90 -36.11
N VAL A 371 2.53 -4.09 -37.38
CA VAL A 371 3.10 -3.02 -38.19
C VAL A 371 2.07 -1.92 -38.40
N THR A 372 0.81 -2.27 -38.70
CA THR A 372 -0.25 -1.26 -38.88
C THR A 372 -0.59 -0.54 -37.58
N GLY A 373 -0.68 -1.23 -36.44
CA GLY A 373 -0.99 -0.59 -35.15
C GLY A 373 0.12 0.36 -34.68
N ILE A 374 1.39 0.01 -34.95
CA ILE A 374 2.52 0.92 -34.69
C ILE A 374 2.48 2.13 -35.62
N ILE A 375 2.15 1.95 -36.91
CA ILE A 375 2.00 3.07 -37.87
C ILE A 375 0.89 4.03 -37.41
N GLU A 376 -0.28 3.50 -37.01
CA GLU A 376 -1.40 4.30 -36.49
C GLU A 376 -0.99 5.07 -35.22
N THR A 377 -0.22 4.42 -34.34
CA THR A 377 0.34 5.07 -33.14
C THR A 377 1.22 6.27 -33.50
N PHE A 378 2.16 6.11 -34.44
CA PHE A 378 3.04 7.20 -34.89
C PHE A 378 2.29 8.32 -35.63
N GLN A 379 1.26 7.98 -36.40
CA GLN A 379 0.39 8.97 -37.04
C GLN A 379 -0.37 9.78 -35.98
N SER A 380 -0.90 9.13 -34.94
CA SER A 380 -1.60 9.83 -33.86
C SER A 380 -0.67 10.77 -33.06
N ILE A 381 0.58 10.36 -32.82
CA ILE A 381 1.60 11.22 -32.20
C ILE A 381 1.85 12.46 -33.07
N THR A 382 1.92 12.29 -34.38
CA THR A 382 2.18 13.39 -35.32
C THR A 382 1.02 14.38 -35.37
N LEU A 383 -0.23 13.89 -35.28
CA LEU A 383 -1.44 14.72 -35.37
C LEU A 383 -1.81 15.41 -34.04
N HIS A 384 -1.65 14.72 -32.91
CA HIS A 384 -2.14 15.17 -31.60
C HIS A 384 -1.01 15.54 -30.61
N GLY A 385 0.25 15.33 -31.00
CA GLY A 385 1.41 15.48 -30.11
C GLY A 385 1.43 14.41 -29.00
N ASN A 386 2.38 14.54 -28.07
CA ASN A 386 2.52 13.63 -26.93
C ASN A 386 1.51 13.92 -25.79
N GLY A 387 0.41 14.61 -26.08
CA GLY A 387 -0.46 15.22 -25.08
C GLY A 387 -1.43 14.27 -24.37
N ASP A 388 -1.88 13.18 -25.02
CA ASP A 388 -2.82 12.22 -24.44
C ASP A 388 -2.32 10.76 -24.58
N PRO A 389 -1.90 10.12 -23.48
CA PRO A 389 -1.41 8.74 -23.46
C PRO A 389 -2.43 7.70 -23.95
N ARG A 390 -3.73 8.03 -24.02
CA ARG A 390 -4.77 7.08 -24.42
C ARG A 390 -4.64 6.70 -25.90
N PHE A 391 -4.35 7.65 -26.78
CA PHE A 391 -4.15 7.36 -28.20
C PHE A 391 -2.89 6.51 -28.45
N LEU A 392 -1.84 6.72 -27.66
CA LEU A 392 -0.65 5.89 -27.65
C LEU A 392 -0.96 4.45 -27.22
N SER A 393 -1.75 4.29 -26.15
CA SER A 393 -2.09 2.97 -25.63
C SER A 393 -2.99 2.15 -26.58
N GLY A 394 -3.84 2.81 -27.38
CA GLY A 394 -4.75 2.16 -28.32
C GLY A 394 -4.03 1.39 -29.43
N GLY A 395 -3.16 2.07 -30.20
CA GLY A 395 -2.48 1.45 -31.34
C GLY A 395 -1.47 0.37 -30.94
N ILE A 396 -0.82 0.53 -29.78
CA ILE A 396 0.04 -0.52 -29.20
C ILE A 396 -0.80 -1.73 -28.76
N SER A 397 -1.95 -1.51 -28.11
CA SER A 397 -2.85 -2.60 -27.71
C SER A 397 -3.36 -3.38 -28.92
N GLN A 398 -3.83 -2.69 -29.96
CA GLN A 398 -4.24 -3.30 -31.23
C GLN A 398 -3.14 -4.17 -31.83
N ALA A 399 -1.91 -3.65 -31.91
CA ALA A 399 -0.76 -4.41 -32.42
C ALA A 399 -0.52 -5.72 -31.64
N LEU A 400 -0.58 -5.68 -30.31
CA LEU A 400 -0.37 -6.86 -29.48
C LEU A 400 -1.52 -7.87 -29.64
N VAL A 401 -2.76 -7.40 -29.66
CA VAL A 401 -3.95 -8.25 -29.79
C VAL A 401 -3.97 -9.00 -31.12
N THR A 402 -3.68 -8.34 -32.25
CA THR A 402 -3.67 -9.02 -33.57
C THR A 402 -2.63 -10.13 -33.66
N THR A 403 -1.51 -10.01 -32.94
CA THR A 403 -0.48 -11.06 -32.86
C THR A 403 -1.01 -12.28 -32.12
N VAL A 404 -1.65 -12.04 -30.97
CA VAL A 404 -2.24 -13.10 -30.16
C VAL A 404 -3.34 -13.81 -30.96
N GLU A 405 -4.22 -13.07 -31.63
CA GLU A 405 -5.25 -13.64 -32.50
C GLU A 405 -4.67 -14.52 -33.60
N GLY A 406 -3.62 -14.05 -34.28
CA GLY A 406 -2.93 -14.81 -35.32
C GLY A 406 -2.41 -16.16 -34.80
N LEU A 407 -1.82 -16.18 -33.59
CA LEU A 407 -1.35 -17.41 -32.95
C LEU A 407 -2.49 -18.32 -32.47
N VAL A 408 -3.53 -17.74 -31.86
CA VAL A 408 -4.71 -18.47 -31.39
C VAL A 408 -5.43 -19.17 -32.54
N VAL A 409 -5.42 -18.59 -33.75
CA VAL A 409 -5.97 -19.22 -34.96
C VAL A 409 -4.98 -20.23 -35.57
N ALA A 410 -3.69 -19.89 -35.67
CA ALA A 410 -2.70 -20.73 -36.34
C ALA A 410 -2.46 -22.06 -35.65
N ILE A 411 -2.35 -22.06 -34.31
CA ILE A 411 -2.00 -23.25 -33.53
C ILE A 411 -3.05 -24.37 -33.71
N PRO A 412 -4.36 -24.13 -33.50
CA PRO A 412 -5.37 -25.15 -33.74
C PRO A 412 -5.43 -25.62 -35.20
N LEU A 413 -5.32 -24.71 -36.17
CA LEU A 413 -5.34 -25.09 -37.59
C LEU A 413 -4.14 -25.97 -37.97
N MET A 414 -2.95 -25.67 -37.45
CA MET A 414 -1.75 -26.47 -37.69
C MET A 414 -1.86 -27.86 -37.06
N LEU A 415 -2.42 -27.96 -35.85
CA LEU A 415 -2.70 -29.25 -35.20
C LEU A 415 -3.71 -30.07 -36.02
N LEU A 416 -4.81 -29.45 -36.46
CA LEU A 416 -5.80 -30.09 -37.32
C LEU A 416 -5.19 -30.55 -38.64
N HIS A 417 -4.33 -29.74 -39.26
CA HIS A 417 -3.60 -30.11 -40.47
C HIS A 417 -2.75 -31.36 -40.24
N SER A 418 -1.98 -31.40 -39.15
CA SER A 418 -1.13 -32.54 -38.79
C SER A 418 -1.96 -33.83 -38.60
N LEU A 419 -3.05 -33.76 -37.83
CA LEU A 419 -3.93 -34.90 -37.58
C LEU A 419 -4.60 -35.41 -38.87
N LEU A 420 -5.11 -34.51 -39.71
CA LEU A 420 -5.75 -34.86 -40.98
C LEU A 420 -4.76 -35.39 -42.01
N SER A 421 -3.54 -34.85 -42.04
CA SER A 421 -2.45 -35.32 -42.90
C SER A 421 -2.00 -36.73 -42.51
N SER A 422 -1.84 -36.99 -41.20
CA SER A 422 -1.55 -38.33 -40.67
C SER A 422 -2.65 -39.33 -41.04
N HIS A 423 -3.93 -38.96 -40.85
CA HIS A 423 -5.05 -39.81 -41.23
C HIS A 423 -5.08 -40.08 -42.76
N SER A 424 -4.87 -39.05 -43.58
CA SER A 424 -4.78 -39.19 -45.03
C SER A 424 -3.66 -40.15 -45.44
N ASN A 425 -2.46 -40.01 -44.88
CA ASN A 425 -1.33 -40.88 -45.21
C ASN A 425 -1.58 -42.33 -44.78
N ARG A 426 -2.23 -42.54 -43.63
CA ARG A 426 -2.65 -43.90 -43.20
C ARG A 426 -3.62 -44.53 -44.20
N LEU A 427 -4.56 -43.77 -44.76
CA LEU A 427 -5.47 -44.30 -45.77
C LEU A 427 -4.74 -44.69 -47.05
N VAL A 428 -3.79 -43.88 -47.51
CA VAL A 428 -2.95 -44.20 -48.66
C VAL A 428 -2.15 -45.47 -48.42
N GLN A 429 -1.51 -45.59 -47.26
CA GLN A 429 -0.75 -46.78 -46.87
C GLN A 429 -1.62 -48.05 -46.88
N ILE A 430 -2.87 -47.97 -46.42
CA ILE A 430 -3.81 -49.10 -46.51
C ILE A 430 -4.07 -49.49 -47.98
N LEU A 431 -4.18 -48.53 -48.90
CA LEU A 431 -4.36 -48.84 -50.32
C LEU A 431 -3.11 -49.52 -50.91
N ASP A 432 -1.91 -49.06 -50.55
CA ASP A 432 -0.63 -49.65 -50.99
C ASP A 432 -0.48 -51.08 -50.47
N GLU A 433 -0.74 -51.31 -49.18
CA GLU A 433 -0.66 -52.64 -48.54
C GLU A 433 -1.63 -53.63 -49.19
N GLN A 434 -2.87 -53.19 -49.49
CA GLN A 434 -3.86 -54.05 -50.15
C GLN A 434 -3.52 -54.30 -51.62
N SER A 435 -2.96 -53.32 -52.33
CA SER A 435 -2.48 -53.50 -53.70
C SER A 435 -1.37 -54.54 -53.77
N ALA A 436 -0.37 -54.43 -52.91
CA ALA A 436 0.72 -55.39 -52.81
C ALA A 436 0.21 -56.81 -52.49
N ALA A 437 -0.78 -56.93 -51.59
CA ALA A 437 -1.42 -58.21 -51.29
C ALA A 437 -2.11 -58.83 -52.52
N LEU A 438 -2.80 -58.02 -53.35
CA LEU A 438 -3.43 -58.49 -54.59
C LEU A 438 -2.40 -58.96 -55.63
N VAL A 439 -1.27 -58.25 -55.75
CA VAL A 439 -0.15 -58.64 -56.63
C VAL A 439 0.46 -59.95 -56.16
N ALA A 440 0.72 -60.11 -54.86
CA ALA A 440 1.24 -61.35 -54.27
C ALA A 440 0.30 -62.53 -54.51
N GLN A 441 -1.00 -62.35 -54.26
CA GLN A 441 -2.01 -63.39 -54.53
C GLN A 441 -2.04 -63.78 -56.02
N ARG A 442 -1.83 -62.83 -56.94
CA ARG A 442 -1.73 -63.12 -58.38
C ARG A 442 -0.48 -63.93 -58.72
N ALA A 443 0.65 -63.61 -58.08
CA ALA A 443 1.90 -64.35 -58.27
C ALA A 443 1.74 -65.81 -57.81
N GLU A 444 1.21 -66.03 -56.61
CA GLU A 444 0.98 -67.37 -56.04
C GLU A 444 0.06 -68.23 -56.94
N GLN A 445 -1.08 -67.68 -57.38
CA GLN A 445 -1.99 -68.40 -58.28
C GLN A 445 -1.32 -68.82 -59.60
N ARG A 446 -0.39 -68.01 -60.13
CA ARG A 446 0.36 -68.38 -61.33
C ARG A 446 1.36 -69.49 -61.06
N PHE A 447 2.06 -69.46 -59.92
CA PHE A 447 2.97 -70.52 -59.51
C PHE A 447 2.26 -71.86 -59.29
N GLU A 448 1.04 -71.87 -58.75
CA GLU A 448 0.26 -73.10 -58.57
C GLU A 448 -0.35 -73.65 -59.87
N SER A 449 -0.48 -72.80 -60.91
CA SER A 449 -1.05 -73.16 -62.22
C SER A 449 -0.02 -73.63 -63.26
N GLN A 450 1.27 -73.54 -62.93
CA GLN A 450 2.41 -74.04 -63.72
C GLN A 450 2.89 -75.38 -63.15
#